data_AF-G2LKL7-F1
#
_entry.id   AF-G2LKL7-F1
#
_cell.length_a   1.000
_cell.length_b   1.000
_cell.length_c   1.000
_cell.angle_alpha   90.00
_cell.angle_beta   90.00
_cell.angle_gamma   90.00
#
_symmetry.space_group_name_H-M   'P 1'
#
loop_
_entity.id
_entity.type
_entity.pdbx_description
1 polymer ?
#
loop_
_entity_poly.entity_id
_entity_poly.type
_entity_poly.pdbx_seq_one_letter_code
_entity_poly.pdbx_strand_id
1 'polypeptide(L)'
;MSDTTTVPECSPATATSPPSAEPPRKRDANYVFLELTRSICPECTKVVDAHIIVRDNKVFMRKRCDCERARGKLYESLIYSNAQAYITNVRYNKPGTIPLHFNSEVVAGCPHDCGLCPDHQQHTCLGIIEVNSVCNMDCPLCFAEAGPGFSLTLEEVQSILDDFVRAEGRAEVVQFSGGEPTVHPQILDFLREAQKRPINLIMLNTNGKRIARDDAFLDELAEIQPALYFQFDGFDRETYRIIRGEPDILEEKIRALDRLAAKGLTAVLVPAIERGINDHEVGRIVKFAMEHPAVRGVNFQPAFHAGRHLEHDPLQRMTIPDILDLIETQTDGLFRKSDFVPVPCCFPTCNSVTYAFVENGTVTPLPRIVNVYDYLDYITNKVMPDYSAEIKIALEGLWSSSTAPGTAKSARDLQMSCQACGFESLSIGEIADRMKMIMLQDFMDPYTFNQKNLMKCCKEFLLPGGKQVPFCAYNTIGYRQQAREQLEALEWERKLARKEGKPFQVRPITFSFPREPKA
;
A
#
# COMPACT_ATOMS: atom_id res chain seq x y z
N MET A 1 25.35 48.81 92.59
CA MET A 1 26.07 49.55 91.54
C MET A 1 25.80 48.81 90.24
N SER A 2 25.06 49.46 89.34
CA SER A 2 24.74 49.13 87.94
C SER A 2 25.03 47.70 87.42
N ASP A 3 23.99 46.87 87.36
CA ASP A 3 23.90 45.72 86.46
C ASP A 3 23.15 46.17 85.18
N THR A 4 23.90 46.40 84.11
CA THR A 4 23.37 46.67 82.77
C THR A 4 23.32 45.38 81.96
N THR A 5 22.10 44.97 81.63
CA THR A 5 21.76 43.81 80.79
C THR A 5 22.16 44.09 79.34
N THR A 6 23.10 43.32 78.78
CA THR A 6 23.48 43.35 77.37
C THR A 6 22.64 42.34 76.57
N VAL A 7 22.01 42.82 75.50
CA VAL A 7 21.20 42.04 74.56
C VAL A 7 22.14 41.23 73.64
N PRO A 8 21.92 39.93 73.41
CA PRO A 8 22.70 39.17 72.43
C PRO A 8 22.19 39.43 71.00
N GLU A 9 23.11 39.86 70.13
CA GLU A 9 22.86 40.11 68.71
C GLU A 9 22.52 38.83 67.94
N CYS A 10 21.43 38.90 67.17
CA CYS A 10 20.94 37.85 66.30
C CYS A 10 21.81 37.80 65.02
N SER A 11 22.63 36.76 64.85
CA SER A 11 23.35 36.50 63.60
C SER A 11 22.38 36.04 62.50
N PRO A 12 22.34 36.70 61.32
CA PRO A 12 21.45 36.31 60.25
C PRO A 12 21.92 35.01 59.59
N ALA A 13 21.00 34.03 59.55
CA ALA A 13 21.15 32.79 58.81
C ALA A 13 21.43 33.09 57.33
N THR A 14 22.56 32.59 56.83
CA THR A 14 22.95 32.66 55.43
C THR A 14 21.96 31.88 54.58
N ALA A 15 21.13 32.62 53.85
CA ALA A 15 20.28 32.09 52.80
C ALA A 15 21.16 31.45 51.71
N THR A 16 21.24 30.12 51.69
CA THR A 16 21.83 29.36 50.59
C THR A 16 21.01 29.61 49.33
N SER A 17 21.59 30.37 48.40
CA SER A 17 21.03 30.61 47.08
C SER A 17 20.81 29.28 46.36
N PRO A 18 19.71 29.10 45.61
CA PRO A 18 19.53 27.91 44.77
C PRO A 18 20.69 27.83 43.76
N PRO A 19 21.14 26.61 43.38
CA PRO A 19 22.22 26.46 42.42
C PRO A 19 21.86 27.22 41.14
N SER A 20 22.76 28.11 40.72
CA SER A 20 22.62 28.87 39.49
C SER A 20 22.42 27.89 38.34
N ALA A 21 21.32 28.06 37.60
CA ALA A 21 21.11 27.31 36.37
C ALA A 21 22.33 27.54 35.45
N GLU A 22 23.02 26.47 35.07
CA GLU A 22 24.18 26.58 34.19
C GLU A 22 23.82 27.38 32.92
N PRO A 23 24.71 28.25 32.43
CA PRO A 23 24.44 29.03 31.23
C PRO A 23 24.16 28.09 30.05
N PRO A 24 23.19 28.42 29.17
CA PRO A 24 22.85 27.58 28.03
C PRO A 24 24.08 27.36 27.14
N ARG A 25 24.52 26.10 27.03
CA ARG A 25 25.64 25.70 26.15
C ARG A 25 25.11 25.26 24.80
N LYS A 26 25.90 25.49 23.74
CA LYS A 26 25.68 24.85 22.44
C LYS A 26 25.67 23.34 22.62
N ARG A 27 24.75 22.65 21.94
CA ARG A 27 24.61 21.20 21.96
C ARG A 27 24.41 20.72 20.54
N ASP A 28 25.02 19.60 20.20
CA ASP A 28 24.77 18.94 18.93
C ASP A 28 23.35 18.37 18.90
N ALA A 29 22.74 18.35 17.72
CA ALA A 29 21.46 17.69 17.54
C ALA A 29 21.64 16.17 17.70
N ASN A 30 20.68 15.51 18.36
CA ASN A 30 20.65 14.05 18.47
C ASN A 30 20.07 13.37 17.21
N TYR A 31 20.18 14.00 16.05
CA TYR A 31 19.66 13.52 14.77
C TYR A 31 20.42 14.16 13.61
N VAL A 32 20.40 13.50 12.47
CA VAL A 32 20.89 14.03 11.19
C VAL A 32 19.70 14.48 10.35
N PHE A 33 19.74 15.70 9.82
CA PHE A 33 18.76 16.15 8.83
C PHE A 33 19.09 15.55 7.47
N LEU A 34 18.12 14.88 6.84
CA LEU A 34 18.30 14.19 5.56
C LEU A 34 17.75 15.02 4.39
N GLU A 35 16.48 15.45 4.49
CA GLU A 35 15.82 16.20 3.42
C GLU A 35 14.61 17.00 3.95
N LEU A 36 14.20 18.00 3.16
CA LEU A 36 12.93 18.72 3.31
C LEU A 36 11.92 18.14 2.31
N THR A 37 10.69 17.89 2.76
CA THR A 37 9.57 17.49 1.91
C THR A 37 8.29 18.22 2.32
N ARG A 38 7.23 18.05 1.54
CA ARG A 38 5.88 18.45 1.94
C ARG A 38 5.10 17.24 2.47
N SER A 39 4.32 17.51 3.50
CA SER A 39 3.42 16.57 4.17
C SER A 39 2.07 17.24 4.39
N ILE A 40 1.19 16.59 5.15
CA ILE A 40 -0.08 17.15 5.62
C ILE A 40 -0.11 17.20 7.15
N CYS A 41 -0.88 18.12 7.72
CA CYS A 41 -1.16 18.13 9.14
C CYS A 41 -2.09 16.95 9.51
N PRO A 42 -1.75 16.12 10.53
CA PRO A 42 -2.62 15.02 10.96
C PRO A 42 -4.00 15.47 11.45
N GLU A 43 -4.12 16.73 11.88
CA GLU A 43 -5.36 17.28 12.45
C GLU A 43 -6.27 17.89 11.37
N CYS A 44 -5.71 18.80 10.55
CA CYS A 44 -6.48 19.65 9.63
C CYS A 44 -6.18 19.43 8.15
N THR A 45 -5.36 18.44 7.81
CA THR A 45 -4.96 18.05 6.44
C THR A 45 -4.30 19.14 5.58
N LYS A 46 -4.11 20.36 6.13
CA LYS A 46 -3.32 21.43 5.50
C LYS A 46 -1.93 20.93 5.11
N VAL A 47 -1.48 21.29 3.91
CA VAL A 47 -0.12 20.99 3.45
C VAL A 47 0.89 21.76 4.31
N VAL A 48 1.90 21.07 4.82
CA VAL A 48 2.94 21.63 5.68
C VAL A 48 4.32 21.13 5.25
N ASP A 49 5.35 21.92 5.52
CA ASP A 49 6.73 21.46 5.39
C ASP A 49 7.05 20.42 6.48
N ALA A 50 7.84 19.43 6.09
CA ALA A 50 8.28 18.35 6.95
C ALA A 50 9.76 18.04 6.75
N HIS A 51 10.46 17.79 7.85
CA HIS A 51 11.85 17.35 7.85
C HIS A 51 11.91 15.83 7.92
N ILE A 52 12.68 15.22 7.04
CA ILE A 52 13.08 13.82 7.18
C ILE A 52 14.42 13.80 7.90
N ILE A 53 14.48 13.04 8.99
CA ILE A 53 15.67 12.96 9.84
C ILE A 53 16.05 11.51 10.09
N VAL A 54 17.33 11.30 10.40
CA VAL A 54 17.87 10.01 10.85
C VAL A 54 18.26 10.11 12.32
N ARG A 55 17.79 9.16 13.13
CA ARG A 55 18.15 9.01 14.54
C ARG A 55 18.15 7.51 14.88
N ASP A 56 19.19 7.03 15.57
CA ASP A 56 19.32 5.63 16.00
C ASP A 56 19.08 4.60 14.88
N ASN A 57 19.69 4.83 13.71
CA ASN A 57 19.50 4.04 12.48
C ASN A 57 18.04 3.91 11.99
N LYS A 58 17.16 4.83 12.38
CA LYS A 58 15.77 4.92 11.92
C LYS A 58 15.51 6.25 11.22
N VAL A 59 14.53 6.26 10.33
CA VAL A 59 14.11 7.45 9.59
C VAL A 59 12.79 7.95 10.12
N PHE A 60 12.74 9.22 10.51
CA PHE A 60 11.55 9.85 11.06
C PHE A 60 11.10 11.05 10.22
N MET A 61 9.79 11.31 10.20
CA MET A 61 9.22 12.57 9.73
C MET A 61 9.01 13.49 10.92
N ARG A 62 9.40 14.76 10.81
CA ARG A 62 9.05 15.82 11.76
C ARG A 62 8.28 16.93 11.06
N LYS A 63 7.15 17.35 11.63
CA LYS A 63 6.35 18.44 11.07
C LYS A 63 5.60 19.23 12.13
N ARG A 64 5.30 20.47 11.79
CA ARG A 64 4.51 21.40 12.60
C ARG A 64 3.41 21.99 11.75
N CYS A 65 2.32 22.41 12.38
CA CYS A 65 1.24 23.13 11.73
C CYS A 65 0.82 24.31 12.60
N ASP A 66 0.39 25.39 11.95
CA ASP A 66 -0.05 26.64 12.53
C ASP A 66 -1.55 26.67 12.88
N CYS A 67 -2.30 25.63 12.49
CA CYS A 67 -3.72 25.53 12.79
C CYS A 67 -3.97 25.43 14.31
N GLU A 68 -5.15 25.87 14.75
CA GLU A 68 -5.51 25.94 16.17
C GLU A 68 -5.37 24.59 16.88
N ARG A 69 -5.69 23.49 16.21
CA ARG A 69 -5.60 22.12 16.75
C ARG A 69 -4.18 21.58 16.88
N ALA A 70 -3.22 22.15 16.13
CA ALA A 70 -1.83 21.71 16.08
C ALA A 70 -0.83 22.72 16.68
N ARG A 71 -1.29 23.92 17.07
CA ARG A 71 -0.44 25.02 17.51
C ARG A 71 0.47 24.58 18.66
N GLY A 72 1.79 24.79 18.49
CA GLY A 72 2.82 24.42 19.46
C GLY A 72 3.24 22.95 19.43
N LYS A 73 2.46 22.05 18.81
CA LYS A 73 2.79 20.62 18.71
C LYS A 73 3.90 20.38 17.69
N LEU A 74 4.77 19.41 17.98
CA LEU A 74 5.70 18.80 17.03
C LEU A 74 5.23 17.38 16.81
N TYR A 75 4.87 17.04 15.57
CA TYR A 75 4.59 15.66 15.21
C TYR A 75 5.88 15.00 14.78
N GLU A 76 6.16 13.82 15.33
CA GLU A 76 7.24 12.94 14.92
C GLU A 76 6.66 11.54 14.64
N SER A 77 7.04 10.92 13.53
CA SER A 77 6.57 9.59 13.14
C SER A 77 7.69 8.77 12.51
N LEU A 78 7.68 7.46 12.73
CA LEU A 78 8.61 6.53 12.11
C LEU A 78 8.19 6.29 10.65
N ILE A 79 9.09 6.54 9.71
CA ILE A 79 8.87 6.26 8.28
C ILE A 79 9.48 4.91 7.91
N TYR A 80 10.67 4.61 8.44
CA TYR A 80 11.43 3.43 8.05
C TYR A 80 12.38 3.02 9.17
N SER A 81 12.34 1.76 9.62
CA SER A 81 13.12 1.31 10.78
C SER A 81 14.60 1.04 10.48
N ASN A 82 15.06 1.20 9.24
CA ASN A 82 16.44 1.01 8.83
C ASN A 82 16.93 2.14 7.89
N ALA A 83 17.68 3.09 8.44
CA ALA A 83 18.13 4.28 7.70
C ALA A 83 19.08 3.94 6.55
N GLN A 84 19.96 2.96 6.71
CA GLN A 84 20.84 2.52 5.64
C GLN A 84 20.05 1.98 4.43
N ALA A 85 19.03 1.16 4.68
CA ALA A 85 18.15 0.65 3.62
C ALA A 85 17.34 1.78 2.98
N TYR A 86 16.81 2.74 3.76
CA TYR A 86 16.09 3.89 3.23
C TYR A 86 16.92 4.70 2.22
N ILE A 87 18.17 5.00 2.58
CA ILE A 87 19.08 5.81 1.75
C ILE A 87 19.53 5.01 0.52
N THR A 88 19.95 3.76 0.70
CA THR A 88 20.46 2.94 -0.40
C THR A 88 19.37 2.58 -1.41
N ASN A 89 18.12 2.41 -0.97
CA ASN A 89 17.02 2.05 -1.87
C ASN A 89 16.71 3.13 -2.92
N VAL A 90 17.06 4.40 -2.66
CA VAL A 90 16.87 5.50 -3.63
C VAL A 90 17.58 5.21 -4.96
N ARG A 91 18.67 4.41 -4.97
CA ARG A 91 19.40 4.08 -6.21
C ARG A 91 18.61 3.24 -7.22
N TYR A 92 17.57 2.55 -6.77
CA TYR A 92 16.68 1.78 -7.63
C TYR A 92 15.52 2.62 -8.15
N ASN A 93 15.48 3.93 -7.86
CA ASN A 93 14.42 4.82 -8.32
C ASN A 93 14.52 5.06 -9.83
N LYS A 94 13.86 4.21 -10.64
CA LYS A 94 13.84 4.38 -12.10
C LYS A 94 12.96 5.56 -12.55
N PRO A 95 13.21 6.13 -13.74
CA PRO A 95 12.33 7.11 -14.35
C PRO A 95 10.87 6.64 -14.42
N GLY A 96 9.95 7.59 -14.23
CA GLY A 96 8.52 7.35 -14.39
C GLY A 96 8.11 7.05 -15.83
N THR A 97 6.98 6.36 -15.99
CA THR A 97 6.27 6.25 -17.25
C THR A 97 5.19 7.32 -17.30
N ILE A 98 5.07 8.03 -18.42
CA ILE A 98 4.08 9.08 -18.60
C ILE A 98 2.85 8.48 -19.30
N PRO A 99 1.62 8.69 -18.78
CA PRO A 99 0.41 8.22 -19.42
C PRO A 99 0.16 8.93 -20.76
N LEU A 100 -0.68 8.35 -21.60
CA LEU A 100 -1.10 8.95 -22.88
C LEU A 100 -1.97 10.20 -22.67
N HIS A 101 -2.74 10.21 -21.59
CA HIS A 101 -3.61 11.33 -21.23
C HIS A 101 -3.61 11.58 -19.72
N PHE A 102 -3.40 12.84 -19.34
CA PHE A 102 -3.63 13.32 -17.98
C PHE A 102 -5.12 13.59 -17.75
N ASN A 103 -5.63 13.34 -16.54
CA ASN A 103 -7.05 13.50 -16.19
C ASN A 103 -7.30 14.67 -15.22
N SER A 104 -6.28 15.46 -14.90
CA SER A 104 -6.43 16.75 -14.21
C SER A 104 -5.38 17.77 -14.67
N GLU A 105 -5.56 19.03 -14.26
CA GLU A 105 -4.64 20.14 -14.49
C GLU A 105 -3.92 20.51 -13.19
N VAL A 106 -2.77 21.17 -13.27
CA VAL A 106 -2.06 21.70 -12.09
C VAL A 106 -2.52 23.14 -11.84
N VAL A 107 -3.26 23.36 -10.74
CA VAL A 107 -3.85 24.64 -10.34
C VAL A 107 -3.48 25.01 -8.89
N ALA A 108 -3.78 24.15 -7.91
CA ALA A 108 -3.44 24.30 -6.49
C ALA A 108 -2.12 23.61 -6.08
N GLY A 109 -1.57 22.77 -6.94
CA GLY A 109 -0.41 21.92 -6.70
C GLY A 109 -0.74 20.57 -6.08
N CYS A 110 0.27 19.71 -6.05
CA CYS A 110 0.22 18.43 -5.34
C CYS A 110 0.09 18.69 -3.81
N PRO A 111 -0.80 17.99 -3.09
CA PRO A 111 -1.62 16.86 -3.51
C PRO A 111 -3.07 17.19 -3.94
N HIS A 112 -3.47 18.46 -3.95
CA HIS A 112 -4.88 18.88 -4.14
C HIS A 112 -5.40 18.83 -5.58
N ASP A 113 -4.50 18.76 -6.56
CA ASP A 113 -4.89 18.56 -7.97
C ASP A 113 -4.65 17.13 -8.47
N CYS A 114 -4.21 16.24 -7.59
CA CYS A 114 -3.82 14.90 -7.97
C CYS A 114 -5.02 14.10 -8.52
N GLY A 115 -4.86 13.53 -9.70
CA GLY A 115 -5.91 12.94 -10.53
C GLY A 115 -5.31 12.37 -11.82
N LEU A 116 -4.06 11.88 -11.74
CA LEU A 116 -3.08 11.78 -12.81
C LEU A 116 -2.83 13.14 -13.48
N CYS A 117 -2.22 14.07 -12.73
CA CYS A 117 -1.89 15.43 -13.20
C CYS A 117 -0.53 15.46 -13.91
N PRO A 118 -0.23 16.52 -14.70
CA PRO A 118 1.08 16.69 -15.36
C PRO A 118 2.31 16.65 -14.45
N ASP A 119 2.17 17.00 -13.16
CA ASP A 119 3.27 16.94 -12.19
C ASP A 119 3.49 15.52 -11.62
N HIS A 120 2.55 14.60 -11.85
CA HIS A 120 2.66 13.22 -11.40
C HIS A 120 3.69 12.47 -12.24
N GLN A 121 4.64 11.83 -11.57
CA GLN A 121 5.87 11.26 -12.12
C GLN A 121 5.72 9.76 -12.42
N GLN A 122 4.50 9.25 -12.58
CA GLN A 122 4.26 7.84 -12.90
C GLN A 122 2.88 7.65 -13.53
N HIS A 123 2.68 6.57 -14.27
CA HIS A 123 1.38 6.13 -14.79
C HIS A 123 0.65 5.21 -13.81
N THR A 124 -0.60 4.86 -14.10
CA THR A 124 -1.38 3.96 -13.25
C THR A 124 -1.10 2.50 -13.59
N CYS A 125 -0.24 1.86 -12.80
CA CYS A 125 0.01 0.41 -12.88
C CYS A 125 -1.19 -0.40 -12.34
N LEU A 126 -1.87 0.10 -11.31
CA LEU A 126 -2.99 -0.56 -10.65
C LEU A 126 -4.13 0.43 -10.47
N GLY A 127 -5.17 0.30 -11.28
CA GLY A 127 -6.41 1.04 -11.15
C GLY A 127 -7.39 0.32 -10.24
N ILE A 128 -7.89 0.99 -9.20
CA ILE A 128 -8.78 0.42 -8.18
C ILE A 128 -10.18 1.04 -8.35
N ILE A 129 -11.20 0.21 -8.53
CA ILE A 129 -12.60 0.64 -8.60
C ILE A 129 -13.30 0.18 -7.32
N GLU A 130 -13.74 1.13 -6.49
CA GLU A 130 -14.65 0.82 -5.39
C GLU A 130 -16.07 0.68 -5.94
N VAL A 131 -16.53 -0.56 -6.11
CA VAL A 131 -17.84 -0.82 -6.74
C VAL A 131 -19.01 -0.51 -5.82
N ASN A 132 -18.76 -0.53 -4.51
CA ASN A 132 -19.73 -0.19 -3.47
C ASN A 132 -19.01 0.22 -2.18
N SER A 133 -19.73 0.84 -1.25
CA SER A 133 -19.26 1.06 0.12
C SER A 133 -19.66 -0.06 1.09
N VAL A 134 -20.63 -0.90 0.71
CA VAL A 134 -21.24 -1.92 1.57
C VAL A 134 -20.30 -3.11 1.79
N CYS A 135 -20.25 -3.61 3.01
CA CYS A 135 -19.50 -4.81 3.38
C CYS A 135 -20.35 -5.73 4.26
N ASN A 136 -20.06 -7.04 4.20
CA ASN A 136 -20.63 -8.06 5.08
C ASN A 136 -19.75 -8.33 6.32
N MET A 137 -18.80 -7.44 6.62
CA MET A 137 -17.97 -7.40 7.82
C MET A 137 -17.88 -5.96 8.33
N ASP A 138 -17.64 -5.78 9.63
CA ASP A 138 -17.43 -4.47 10.25
C ASP A 138 -16.06 -4.39 10.94
N CYS A 139 -15.00 -4.42 10.14
CA CYS A 139 -13.63 -4.54 10.65
C CYS A 139 -13.23 -3.30 11.48
N PRO A 140 -12.63 -3.48 12.67
CA PRO A 140 -12.01 -2.40 13.43
C PRO A 140 -10.83 -1.73 12.71
N LEU A 141 -10.06 -2.50 11.93
CA LEU A 141 -9.04 -1.98 11.02
C LEU A 141 -9.54 -2.05 9.57
N CYS A 142 -9.95 -0.90 9.02
CA CYS A 142 -10.50 -0.76 7.67
C CYS A 142 -10.24 0.63 7.08
N PHE A 143 -9.28 0.72 6.17
CA PHE A 143 -9.01 1.97 5.44
C PHE A 143 -10.18 2.43 4.59
N ALA A 144 -11.00 1.47 4.11
CA ALA A 144 -12.14 1.78 3.28
C ALA A 144 -13.29 2.35 4.11
N GLU A 145 -13.31 2.24 5.44
CA GLU A 145 -14.46 2.66 6.27
C GLU A 145 -15.79 2.16 5.68
N ALA A 146 -15.87 0.86 5.40
CA ALA A 146 -17.05 0.27 4.76
C ALA A 146 -18.32 0.48 5.60
N GLY A 147 -19.45 0.68 4.92
CA GLY A 147 -20.75 1.00 5.51
C GLY A 147 -21.83 1.23 4.45
N PRO A 148 -23.08 1.51 4.87
CA PRO A 148 -24.14 1.92 3.95
C PRO A 148 -23.69 3.13 3.12
N GLY A 149 -24.10 3.17 1.86
CA GLY A 149 -23.72 4.27 0.97
C GLY A 149 -24.10 3.98 -0.47
N PHE A 150 -23.11 3.88 -1.34
CA PHE A 150 -23.32 3.77 -2.78
C PHE A 150 -23.10 2.35 -3.33
N SER A 151 -23.67 2.09 -4.50
CA SER A 151 -23.36 0.92 -5.33
C SER A 151 -23.36 1.36 -6.78
N LEU A 152 -22.23 1.23 -7.47
CA LEU A 152 -22.08 1.68 -8.86
C LEU A 152 -22.99 0.90 -9.81
N THR A 153 -23.33 1.56 -10.91
CA THR A 153 -24.02 0.94 -12.06
C THR A 153 -23.03 0.35 -13.05
N LEU A 154 -23.53 -0.47 -13.97
CA LEU A 154 -22.71 -1.03 -15.05
C LEU A 154 -22.16 0.09 -15.94
N GLU A 155 -22.97 1.10 -16.23
CA GLU A 155 -22.60 2.24 -17.06
C GLU A 155 -21.46 3.06 -16.43
N GLU A 156 -21.50 3.27 -15.11
CA GLU A 156 -20.42 3.94 -14.40
C GLU A 156 -19.12 3.13 -14.48
N VAL A 157 -19.18 1.81 -14.26
CA VAL A 157 -17.99 0.94 -14.34
C VAL A 157 -17.43 0.92 -15.76
N GLN A 158 -18.27 0.80 -16.78
CA GLN A 158 -17.86 0.87 -18.19
C GLN A 158 -17.16 2.20 -18.48
N SER A 159 -17.74 3.32 -18.05
CA SER A 159 -17.15 4.65 -18.25
C SER A 159 -15.79 4.77 -17.57
N ILE A 160 -15.65 4.29 -16.33
CA ILE A 160 -14.39 4.29 -15.59
C ILE A 160 -13.33 3.46 -16.32
N LEU A 161 -13.69 2.26 -16.80
CA LEU A 161 -12.78 1.39 -17.54
C LEU A 161 -12.35 2.02 -18.88
N ASP A 162 -13.26 2.69 -19.58
CA ASP A 162 -12.97 3.39 -20.83
C ASP A 162 -12.02 4.57 -20.61
N ASP A 163 -12.22 5.34 -19.54
CA ASP A 163 -11.32 6.43 -19.15
C ASP A 163 -9.93 5.92 -18.77
N PHE A 164 -9.86 4.79 -18.06
CA PHE A 164 -8.59 4.15 -17.68
C PHE A 164 -7.82 3.68 -18.92
N VAL A 165 -8.49 3.00 -19.84
CA VAL A 165 -7.91 2.57 -21.13
C VAL A 165 -7.51 3.77 -21.97
N ARG A 166 -8.27 4.88 -21.95
CA ARG A 166 -7.85 6.09 -22.66
C ARG A 166 -6.52 6.63 -22.12
N ALA A 167 -6.35 6.66 -20.80
CA ALA A 167 -5.12 7.18 -20.18
C ALA A 167 -3.90 6.28 -20.43
N GLU A 168 -4.08 4.96 -20.42
CA GLU A 168 -2.97 4.00 -20.46
C GLU A 168 -2.76 3.35 -21.85
N GLY A 169 -3.75 3.39 -22.72
CA GLY A 169 -3.81 2.65 -23.98
C GLY A 169 -4.02 1.15 -23.74
N ARG A 170 -3.02 0.49 -23.13
CA ARG A 170 -3.14 -0.87 -22.60
C ARG A 170 -2.89 -0.83 -21.10
N ALA A 171 -3.96 -0.92 -20.34
CA ALA A 171 -3.90 -0.87 -18.89
C ALA A 171 -3.29 -2.16 -18.32
N GLU A 172 -2.53 -2.00 -17.24
CA GLU A 172 -1.81 -3.11 -16.61
C GLU A 172 -2.74 -3.95 -15.73
N VAL A 173 -3.29 -3.37 -14.66
CA VAL A 173 -4.15 -4.09 -13.72
C VAL A 173 -5.36 -3.23 -13.35
N VAL A 174 -6.54 -3.84 -13.40
CA VAL A 174 -7.73 -3.30 -12.73
C VAL A 174 -8.10 -4.18 -11.54
N GLN A 175 -8.35 -3.54 -10.39
CA GLN A 175 -8.77 -4.19 -9.16
C GLN A 175 -10.15 -3.71 -8.76
N PHE A 176 -11.11 -4.64 -8.70
CA PHE A 176 -12.42 -4.38 -8.13
C PHE A 176 -12.35 -4.52 -6.61
N SER A 177 -12.68 -3.44 -5.91
CA SER A 177 -12.64 -3.28 -4.46
C SER A 177 -13.93 -2.62 -3.97
N GLY A 178 -13.97 -2.14 -2.73
CA GLY A 178 -15.12 -1.44 -2.15
C GLY A 178 -15.14 -1.62 -0.64
N GLY A 179 -16.33 -1.85 -0.09
CA GLY A 179 -16.45 -2.60 1.15
C GLY A 179 -16.08 -4.06 0.90
N GLU A 180 -17.07 -4.90 0.59
CA GLU A 180 -16.85 -6.24 0.03
C GLU A 180 -17.46 -6.27 -1.38
N PRO A 181 -16.65 -6.27 -2.46
CA PRO A 181 -17.18 -6.15 -3.82
C PRO A 181 -18.06 -7.35 -4.20
N THR A 182 -17.84 -8.53 -3.61
CA THR A 182 -18.65 -9.73 -3.92
C THR A 182 -20.10 -9.65 -3.44
N VAL A 183 -20.46 -8.67 -2.58
CA VAL A 183 -21.87 -8.43 -2.23
C VAL A 183 -22.60 -7.61 -3.30
N HIS A 184 -21.89 -7.02 -4.26
CA HIS A 184 -22.51 -6.29 -5.34
C HIS A 184 -23.20 -7.26 -6.32
N PRO A 185 -24.48 -7.04 -6.69
CA PRO A 185 -25.23 -7.98 -7.53
C PRO A 185 -24.63 -8.14 -8.94
N GLN A 186 -23.99 -7.10 -9.47
CA GLN A 186 -23.41 -7.08 -10.82
C GLN A 186 -21.88 -7.29 -10.85
N ILE A 187 -21.27 -7.78 -9.76
CA ILE A 187 -19.80 -7.92 -9.70
C ILE A 187 -19.24 -8.80 -10.83
N LEU A 188 -19.93 -9.88 -11.18
CA LEU A 188 -19.52 -10.77 -12.27
C LEU A 188 -19.61 -10.06 -13.63
N ASP A 189 -20.62 -9.22 -13.84
CA ASP A 189 -20.74 -8.40 -15.04
C ASP A 189 -19.61 -7.38 -15.15
N PHE A 190 -19.22 -6.76 -14.04
CA PHE A 190 -18.10 -5.80 -14.01
C PHE A 190 -16.77 -6.46 -14.40
N LEU A 191 -16.52 -7.69 -13.93
CA LEU A 191 -15.35 -8.46 -14.33
C LEU A 191 -15.38 -8.80 -15.82
N ARG A 192 -16.52 -9.24 -16.35
CA ARG A 192 -16.71 -9.52 -17.79
C ARG A 192 -16.54 -8.27 -18.64
N GLU A 193 -16.99 -7.10 -18.17
CA GLU A 193 -16.78 -5.82 -18.85
C GLU A 193 -15.30 -5.42 -18.91
N ALA A 194 -14.53 -5.68 -17.86
CA ALA A 194 -13.09 -5.44 -17.88
C ALA A 194 -12.38 -6.37 -18.89
N GLN A 195 -12.81 -7.63 -19.04
CA GLN A 195 -12.22 -8.57 -20.02
C GLN A 195 -12.39 -8.14 -21.48
N LYS A 196 -13.39 -7.31 -21.78
CA LYS A 196 -13.65 -6.79 -23.14
C LYS A 196 -12.68 -5.68 -23.56
N ARG A 197 -11.85 -5.19 -22.64
CA ARG A 197 -10.96 -4.04 -22.83
C ARG A 197 -9.49 -4.47 -22.79
N PRO A 198 -8.55 -3.67 -23.33
CA PRO A 198 -7.13 -4.00 -23.33
C PRO A 198 -6.51 -3.82 -21.93
N ILE A 199 -6.88 -4.69 -20.99
CA ILE A 199 -6.40 -4.73 -19.60
C ILE A 199 -5.69 -6.06 -19.38
N ASN A 200 -4.43 -6.04 -18.96
CA ASN A 200 -3.62 -7.26 -18.87
C ASN A 200 -4.07 -8.21 -17.74
N LEU A 201 -4.49 -7.65 -16.60
CA LEU A 201 -4.90 -8.42 -15.44
C LEU A 201 -6.14 -7.82 -14.76
N ILE A 202 -7.09 -8.69 -14.44
CA ILE A 202 -8.29 -8.34 -13.69
C ILE A 202 -8.19 -9.00 -12.33
N MET A 203 -8.32 -8.18 -11.29
CA MET A 203 -8.18 -8.60 -9.91
C MET A 203 -9.44 -8.28 -9.11
N LEU A 204 -9.80 -9.17 -8.19
CA LEU A 204 -10.95 -9.00 -7.29
C LEU A 204 -10.48 -9.07 -5.84
N ASN A 205 -10.72 -8.00 -5.08
CA ASN A 205 -10.54 -8.00 -3.63
C ASN A 205 -11.67 -8.78 -2.97
N THR A 206 -11.38 -9.59 -1.96
CA THR A 206 -12.45 -10.26 -1.20
C THR A 206 -11.98 -10.73 0.17
N ASN A 207 -12.91 -10.73 1.13
CA ASN A 207 -12.75 -11.39 2.42
C ASN A 207 -12.95 -12.91 2.38
N GLY A 208 -13.46 -13.45 1.26
CA GLY A 208 -13.62 -14.87 1.01
C GLY A 208 -14.94 -15.49 1.46
N LYS A 209 -15.79 -14.77 2.20
CA LYS A 209 -17.02 -15.35 2.80
C LYS A 209 -18.00 -15.88 1.74
N ARG A 210 -18.18 -15.15 0.62
CA ARG A 210 -19.05 -15.60 -0.48
C ARG A 210 -18.47 -16.82 -1.19
N ILE A 211 -17.16 -16.81 -1.48
CA ILE A 211 -16.44 -17.94 -2.09
C ILE A 211 -16.61 -19.20 -1.25
N ALA A 212 -16.56 -19.10 0.08
CA ALA A 212 -16.71 -20.23 0.98
C ALA A 212 -18.11 -20.89 0.95
N ARG A 213 -19.16 -20.14 0.60
CA ARG A 213 -20.56 -20.57 0.81
C ARG A 213 -21.41 -20.70 -0.46
N ASP A 214 -21.03 -20.02 -1.54
CA ASP A 214 -21.85 -19.87 -2.75
C ASP A 214 -21.22 -20.64 -3.91
N ASP A 215 -21.78 -21.81 -4.25
CA ASP A 215 -21.30 -22.67 -5.34
C ASP A 215 -21.53 -22.04 -6.71
N ALA A 216 -22.70 -21.43 -6.94
CA ALA A 216 -23.04 -20.81 -8.21
C ALA A 216 -22.12 -19.62 -8.52
N PHE A 217 -21.87 -18.77 -7.52
CA PHE A 217 -20.92 -17.67 -7.66
C PHE A 217 -19.50 -18.17 -7.96
N LEU A 218 -19.06 -19.23 -7.30
CA LEU A 218 -17.73 -19.79 -7.52
C LEU A 218 -17.60 -20.41 -8.92
N ASP A 219 -18.65 -21.06 -9.42
CA ASP A 219 -18.67 -21.61 -10.78
C ASP A 219 -18.54 -20.51 -11.83
N GLU A 220 -19.30 -19.42 -11.71
CA GLU A 220 -19.17 -18.27 -12.62
C GLU A 220 -17.80 -17.57 -12.49
N LEU A 221 -17.25 -17.50 -11.27
CA LEU A 221 -15.92 -16.94 -11.05
C LEU A 221 -14.83 -17.79 -11.72
N ALA A 222 -15.00 -19.12 -11.74
CA ALA A 222 -14.10 -20.05 -12.41
C ALA A 222 -14.14 -19.96 -13.94
N GLU A 223 -15.25 -19.51 -14.52
CA GLU A 223 -15.33 -19.17 -15.95
C GLU A 223 -14.57 -17.87 -16.26
N ILE A 224 -14.64 -16.88 -15.38
CA ILE A 224 -14.00 -15.57 -15.57
C ILE A 224 -12.49 -15.64 -15.28
N GLN A 225 -12.06 -16.45 -14.31
CA GLN A 225 -10.67 -16.59 -13.85
C GLN A 225 -9.94 -15.27 -13.48
N PRO A 226 -10.52 -14.40 -12.64
CA PRO A 226 -9.79 -13.24 -12.15
C PRO A 226 -8.70 -13.66 -11.14
N ALA A 227 -7.66 -12.85 -11.00
CA ALA A 227 -6.74 -12.99 -9.87
C ALA A 227 -7.43 -12.54 -8.58
N LEU A 228 -7.33 -13.31 -7.51
CA LEU A 228 -7.96 -12.95 -6.24
C LEU A 228 -6.96 -12.29 -5.28
N TYR A 229 -7.33 -11.14 -4.75
CA TYR A 229 -6.60 -10.41 -3.72
C TYR A 229 -7.30 -10.66 -2.38
N PHE A 230 -6.81 -11.67 -1.66
CA PHE A 230 -7.56 -12.37 -0.63
C PHE A 230 -7.13 -11.95 0.76
N GLN A 231 -8.05 -11.36 1.54
CA GLN A 231 -7.79 -10.96 2.92
C GLN A 231 -7.46 -12.18 3.80
N PHE A 232 -6.27 -12.21 4.37
CA PHE A 232 -5.82 -13.28 5.27
C PHE A 232 -4.75 -12.73 6.22
N ASP A 233 -5.10 -12.50 7.49
CA ASP A 233 -4.26 -11.73 8.42
C ASP A 233 -3.48 -12.58 9.42
N GLY A 234 -3.73 -13.89 9.44
CA GLY A 234 -3.11 -14.81 10.38
C GLY A 234 -3.92 -16.07 10.58
N PHE A 235 -3.65 -16.74 11.68
CA PHE A 235 -4.21 -18.02 12.10
C PHE A 235 -4.75 -17.95 13.53
N ASP A 236 -4.36 -16.95 14.30
CA ASP A 236 -4.84 -16.81 15.66
C ASP A 236 -6.22 -16.16 15.71
N ARG A 237 -7.07 -16.69 16.59
CA ARG A 237 -8.43 -16.18 16.84
C ARG A 237 -8.41 -14.71 17.27
N GLU A 238 -7.43 -14.33 18.10
CA GLU A 238 -7.30 -12.97 18.62
C GLU A 238 -6.92 -11.97 17.52
N THR A 239 -6.08 -12.37 16.56
CA THR A 239 -5.75 -11.58 15.37
C THR A 239 -7.02 -11.17 14.62
N TYR A 240 -7.89 -12.14 14.32
CA TYR A 240 -9.16 -11.85 13.63
C TYR A 240 -10.16 -11.09 14.51
N ARG A 241 -10.21 -11.36 15.81
CA ARG A 241 -11.05 -10.59 16.74
C ARG A 241 -10.68 -9.11 16.71
N ILE A 242 -9.39 -8.79 16.78
CA ILE A 242 -8.90 -7.42 16.91
C ILE A 242 -8.91 -6.69 15.57
N ILE A 243 -8.39 -7.29 14.50
CA ILE A 243 -8.25 -6.62 13.19
C ILE A 243 -9.57 -6.62 12.42
N ARG A 244 -10.34 -7.71 12.51
CA ARG A 244 -11.51 -7.96 11.65
C ARG A 244 -12.85 -7.99 12.38
N GLY A 245 -12.87 -8.06 13.71
CA GLY A 245 -14.09 -8.18 14.50
C GLY A 245 -14.76 -9.56 14.40
N GLU A 246 -14.10 -10.55 13.80
CA GLU A 246 -14.68 -11.84 13.40
C GLU A 246 -13.74 -12.98 13.86
N PRO A 247 -13.69 -13.30 15.16
CA PRO A 247 -12.67 -14.20 15.73
C PRO A 247 -12.59 -15.57 15.07
N ASP A 248 -13.72 -16.11 14.62
CA ASP A 248 -13.85 -17.50 14.18
C ASP A 248 -13.86 -17.64 12.64
N ILE A 249 -13.39 -16.60 11.90
CA ILE A 249 -13.43 -16.57 10.43
C ILE A 249 -12.38 -17.45 9.74
N LEU A 250 -11.37 -17.96 10.46
CA LEU A 250 -10.26 -18.69 9.85
C LEU A 250 -10.72 -19.93 9.09
N GLU A 251 -11.59 -20.76 9.66
CA GLU A 251 -12.07 -21.99 9.00
C GLU A 251 -12.78 -21.68 7.68
N GLU A 252 -13.55 -20.61 7.66
CA GLU A 252 -14.21 -20.11 6.45
C GLU A 252 -13.20 -19.64 5.39
N LYS A 253 -12.10 -19.01 5.81
CA LYS A 253 -11.02 -18.59 4.90
C LYS A 253 -10.28 -19.77 4.30
N ILE A 254 -9.94 -20.77 5.10
CA ILE A 254 -9.30 -21.99 4.63
C ILE A 254 -10.22 -22.71 3.65
N ARG A 255 -11.50 -22.87 3.99
CA ARG A 255 -12.51 -23.46 3.09
C ARG A 255 -12.62 -22.69 1.76
N ALA A 256 -12.54 -21.36 1.77
CA ALA A 256 -12.54 -20.57 0.55
C ALA A 256 -11.32 -20.90 -0.31
N LEU A 257 -10.12 -20.95 0.27
CA LEU A 257 -8.89 -21.28 -0.45
C LEU A 257 -8.90 -22.71 -1.01
N ASP A 258 -9.40 -23.69 -0.26
CA ASP A 258 -9.58 -25.07 -0.73
C ASP A 258 -10.53 -25.15 -1.93
N ARG A 259 -11.64 -24.41 -1.87
CA ARG A 259 -12.62 -24.32 -2.96
C ARG A 259 -12.03 -23.65 -4.21
N LEU A 260 -11.21 -22.61 -4.04
CA LEU A 260 -10.48 -22.00 -5.15
C LEU A 260 -9.52 -22.99 -5.80
N ALA A 261 -8.75 -23.73 -4.99
CA ALA A 261 -7.86 -24.76 -5.49
C ALA A 261 -8.60 -25.83 -6.31
N ALA A 262 -9.75 -26.30 -5.80
CA ALA A 262 -10.57 -27.29 -6.48
C ALA A 262 -11.12 -26.82 -7.85
N LYS A 263 -11.21 -25.51 -8.06
CA LYS A 263 -11.66 -24.89 -9.32
C LYS A 263 -10.52 -24.36 -10.19
N GLY A 264 -9.26 -24.58 -9.78
CA GLY A 264 -8.09 -24.07 -10.49
C GLY A 264 -7.92 -22.54 -10.40
N LEU A 265 -8.59 -21.89 -9.46
CA LEU A 265 -8.45 -20.45 -9.20
C LEU A 265 -7.30 -20.18 -8.24
N THR A 266 -6.70 -19.00 -8.39
CA THR A 266 -5.53 -18.60 -7.62
C THR A 266 -5.74 -17.30 -6.84
N ALA A 267 -5.10 -17.20 -5.68
CA ALA A 267 -5.17 -16.04 -4.80
C ALA A 267 -3.77 -15.56 -4.37
N VAL A 268 -3.66 -14.26 -4.11
CA VAL A 268 -2.57 -13.64 -3.35
C VAL A 268 -3.12 -13.30 -1.98
N LEU A 269 -2.47 -13.80 -0.92
CA LEU A 269 -2.86 -13.50 0.46
C LEU A 269 -2.46 -12.07 0.82
N VAL A 270 -3.31 -11.37 1.56
CA VAL A 270 -3.12 -9.96 1.90
C VAL A 270 -3.30 -9.77 3.40
N PRO A 271 -2.23 -10.00 4.18
CA PRO A 271 -2.23 -9.70 5.61
C PRO A 271 -1.94 -8.21 5.87
N ALA A 272 -2.82 -7.58 6.65
CA ALA A 272 -2.50 -6.33 7.33
C ALA A 272 -1.71 -6.66 8.61
N ILE A 273 -0.45 -6.24 8.69
CA ILE A 273 0.43 -6.51 9.83
C ILE A 273 0.46 -5.33 10.78
N GLU A 274 -0.03 -5.54 12.00
CA GLU A 274 -0.01 -4.58 13.10
C GLU A 274 0.93 -5.06 14.20
N ARG A 275 1.73 -4.13 14.75
CA ARG A 275 2.77 -4.47 15.72
C ARG A 275 2.14 -4.97 17.02
N GLY A 276 2.65 -6.08 17.54
CA GLY A 276 2.17 -6.71 18.76
C GLY A 276 0.79 -7.34 18.67
N ILE A 277 0.20 -7.42 17.46
CA ILE A 277 -1.10 -8.08 17.24
C ILE A 277 -0.90 -9.38 16.46
N ASN A 278 -0.29 -9.31 15.28
CA ASN A 278 -0.11 -10.47 14.39
C ASN A 278 1.28 -10.53 13.75
N ASP A 279 2.22 -9.72 14.22
CA ASP A 279 3.60 -9.70 13.74
C ASP A 279 4.35 -11.01 14.05
N HIS A 280 3.93 -11.77 15.07
CA HIS A 280 4.42 -13.11 15.37
C HIS A 280 3.99 -14.20 14.37
N GLU A 281 3.03 -13.91 13.48
CA GLU A 281 2.46 -14.87 12.54
C GLU A 281 3.05 -14.79 11.13
N VAL A 282 3.88 -13.78 10.85
CA VAL A 282 4.43 -13.48 9.51
C VAL A 282 5.07 -14.70 8.85
N GLY A 283 5.95 -15.42 9.56
CA GLY A 283 6.62 -16.61 9.02
C GLY A 283 5.67 -17.77 8.77
N ARG A 284 4.63 -17.94 9.60
CA ARG A 284 3.60 -18.97 9.41
C ARG A 284 2.77 -18.69 8.16
N ILE A 285 2.45 -17.42 7.90
CA ILE A 285 1.76 -16.99 6.67
C ILE A 285 2.62 -17.29 5.45
N VAL A 286 3.93 -16.98 5.49
CA VAL A 286 4.86 -17.31 4.39
C VAL A 286 4.89 -18.81 4.13
N LYS A 287 5.09 -19.64 5.16
CA LYS A 287 5.14 -21.11 5.03
C LYS A 287 3.85 -21.65 4.41
N PHE A 288 2.70 -21.22 4.92
CA PHE A 288 1.39 -21.61 4.36
C PHE A 288 1.22 -21.21 2.89
N ALA A 289 1.68 -20.02 2.49
CA ALA A 289 1.58 -19.56 1.10
C ALA A 289 2.46 -20.37 0.13
N MET A 290 3.59 -20.91 0.61
CA MET A 290 4.44 -21.79 -0.20
C MET A 290 3.79 -23.16 -0.40
N GLU A 291 3.03 -23.64 0.60
CA GLU A 291 2.42 -24.98 0.61
C GLU A 291 1.05 -25.03 -0.08
N HIS A 292 0.20 -24.02 0.12
CA HIS A 292 -1.20 -24.09 -0.33
C HIS A 292 -1.33 -23.96 -1.86
N PRO A 293 -2.07 -24.85 -2.55
CA PRO A 293 -2.13 -24.90 -4.02
C PRO A 293 -2.80 -23.67 -4.65
N ALA A 294 -3.86 -23.12 -4.04
CA ALA A 294 -4.50 -21.90 -4.54
C ALA A 294 -3.64 -20.64 -4.35
N VAL A 295 -2.67 -20.63 -3.45
CA VAL A 295 -1.96 -19.40 -3.09
C VAL A 295 -0.79 -19.19 -4.03
N ARG A 296 -0.70 -18.05 -4.73
CA ARG A 296 0.43 -17.71 -5.61
C ARG A 296 1.37 -16.68 -5.00
N GLY A 297 1.03 -16.14 -3.83
CA GLY A 297 1.92 -15.26 -3.11
C GLY A 297 1.29 -14.61 -1.91
N VAL A 298 2.06 -13.74 -1.27
CA VAL A 298 1.64 -12.89 -0.15
C VAL A 298 1.99 -11.45 -0.48
N ASN A 299 1.08 -10.53 -0.20
CA ASN A 299 1.31 -9.10 -0.21
C ASN A 299 1.11 -8.54 1.20
N PHE A 300 2.20 -8.50 1.99
CA PHE A 300 2.19 -7.94 3.32
C PHE A 300 1.98 -6.44 3.28
N GLN A 301 1.04 -5.95 4.09
CA GLN A 301 0.77 -4.54 4.23
C GLN A 301 0.99 -4.15 5.70
N PRO A 302 2.06 -3.41 6.04
CA PRO A 302 2.10 -2.74 7.33
C PRO A 302 0.81 -1.95 7.51
N ALA A 303 0.17 -2.09 8.66
CA ALA A 303 -1.03 -1.35 8.96
C ALA A 303 -0.76 0.16 8.82
N PHE A 304 -1.57 0.82 8.00
CA PHE A 304 -1.54 2.26 7.83
C PHE A 304 -2.83 2.82 8.42
N HIS A 305 -2.70 3.88 9.20
CA HIS A 305 -3.76 4.36 10.07
C HIS A 305 -4.57 5.44 9.35
N ALA A 306 -5.36 5.00 8.39
CA ALA A 306 -6.39 5.79 7.73
C ALA A 306 -7.73 5.07 7.86
N GLY A 307 -8.82 5.82 7.85
CA GLY A 307 -10.15 5.28 8.04
C GLY A 307 -10.40 4.75 9.45
N ARG A 308 -11.02 3.57 9.58
CA ARG A 308 -11.15 2.90 10.88
C ARG A 308 -9.84 2.22 11.25
N HIS A 309 -9.29 2.57 12.40
CA HIS A 309 -8.07 1.97 12.91
C HIS A 309 -8.03 1.99 14.43
N LEU A 310 -7.16 1.17 15.00
CA LEU A 310 -6.91 1.15 16.44
C LEU A 310 -6.07 2.37 16.85
N GLU A 311 -6.07 2.68 18.14
CA GLU A 311 -5.12 3.66 18.68
C GLU A 311 -3.69 3.13 18.48
N HIS A 312 -2.80 4.01 18.01
CA HIS A 312 -1.43 3.64 17.70
C HIS A 312 -0.46 4.75 18.05
N ASP A 313 0.80 4.38 18.30
CA ASP A 313 1.91 5.32 18.42
C ASP A 313 2.60 5.45 17.04
N PRO A 314 2.56 6.64 16.39
CA PRO A 314 3.24 6.87 15.12
C PRO A 314 4.76 6.61 15.15
N LEU A 315 5.38 6.55 16.33
CA LEU A 315 6.81 6.22 16.50
C LEU A 315 7.08 4.71 16.51
N GLN A 316 6.06 3.88 16.70
CA GLN A 316 6.16 2.42 16.85
C GLN A 316 5.43 1.65 15.76
N ARG A 317 5.03 2.29 14.65
CA ARG A 317 4.36 1.58 13.55
C ARG A 317 5.22 0.46 12.95
N MET A 318 4.58 -0.50 12.28
CA MET A 318 5.25 -1.50 11.47
C MET A 318 5.78 -0.86 10.18
N THR A 319 6.97 -1.25 9.72
CA THR A 319 7.57 -0.79 8.45
C THR A 319 8.08 -1.98 7.63
N ILE A 320 8.40 -1.76 6.35
CA ILE A 320 8.92 -2.81 5.46
C ILE A 320 10.13 -3.54 6.08
N PRO A 321 11.19 -2.88 6.59
CA PRO A 321 12.33 -3.58 7.17
C PRO A 321 11.95 -4.45 8.37
N ASP A 322 11.00 -4.01 9.20
CA ASP A 322 10.55 -4.81 10.34
C ASP A 322 9.92 -6.13 9.90
N ILE A 323 9.07 -6.10 8.87
CA ILE A 323 8.46 -7.33 8.33
C ILE A 323 9.52 -8.20 7.65
N LEU A 324 10.49 -7.62 6.94
CA LEU A 324 11.60 -8.40 6.37
C LEU A 324 12.43 -9.10 7.46
N ASP A 325 12.67 -8.45 8.59
CA ASP A 325 13.32 -9.02 9.76
C ASP A 325 12.52 -10.18 10.36
N LEU A 326 11.19 -10.03 10.43
CA LEU A 326 10.27 -11.07 10.90
C LEU A 326 10.22 -12.25 9.93
N ILE A 327 10.17 -12.01 8.61
CA ILE A 327 10.23 -13.06 7.60
C ILE A 327 11.51 -13.88 7.77
N GLU A 328 12.67 -13.23 7.83
CA GLU A 328 13.95 -13.96 7.94
C GLU A 328 14.03 -14.77 9.23
N THR A 329 13.63 -14.18 10.36
CA THR A 329 13.68 -14.83 11.67
C THR A 329 12.68 -15.97 11.78
N GLN A 330 11.41 -15.76 11.40
CA GLN A 330 10.33 -16.73 11.62
C GLN A 330 10.26 -17.82 10.52
N THR A 331 10.97 -17.63 9.41
CA THR A 331 11.14 -18.66 8.38
C THR A 331 12.47 -19.39 8.48
N ASP A 332 13.24 -19.18 9.55
CA ASP A 332 14.53 -19.84 9.80
C ASP A 332 15.51 -19.64 8.63
N GLY A 333 15.48 -18.46 8.01
CA GLY A 333 16.33 -18.09 6.87
C GLY A 333 15.91 -18.70 5.53
N LEU A 334 14.73 -19.33 5.41
CA LEU A 334 14.17 -19.75 4.12
C LEU A 334 14.18 -18.58 3.13
N PHE A 335 13.71 -17.43 3.59
CA PHE A 335 13.91 -16.14 2.97
C PHE A 335 14.81 -15.28 3.84
N ARG A 336 15.72 -14.53 3.22
CA ARG A 336 16.59 -13.55 3.87
C ARG A 336 16.21 -12.15 3.42
N LYS A 337 16.48 -11.12 4.21
CA LYS A 337 16.28 -9.72 3.78
C LYS A 337 16.92 -9.41 2.44
N SER A 338 18.10 -9.98 2.18
CA SER A 338 18.86 -9.83 0.92
C SER A 338 18.20 -10.47 -0.30
N ASP A 339 17.16 -11.29 -0.11
CA ASP A 339 16.38 -11.85 -1.22
C ASP A 339 15.30 -10.87 -1.69
N PHE A 340 15.11 -9.73 -1.02
CA PHE A 340 14.08 -8.76 -1.37
C PHE A 340 14.70 -7.54 -2.03
N VAL A 341 14.06 -7.08 -3.10
CA VAL A 341 14.52 -5.93 -3.88
C VAL A 341 13.41 -4.89 -3.89
N PRO A 342 13.73 -3.60 -3.65
CA PRO A 342 12.75 -2.54 -3.76
C PRO A 342 12.21 -2.46 -5.19
N VAL A 343 10.90 -2.27 -5.32
CA VAL A 343 10.26 -2.14 -6.64
C VAL A 343 10.62 -0.78 -7.25
N PRO A 344 11.32 -0.74 -8.39
CA PRO A 344 11.83 0.49 -8.96
C PRO A 344 10.74 1.39 -9.55
N CYS A 345 9.58 0.86 -9.97
CA CYS A 345 8.56 1.66 -10.67
C CYS A 345 7.80 2.64 -9.75
N CYS A 346 7.44 2.25 -8.53
CA CYS A 346 6.99 3.20 -7.51
C CYS A 346 8.20 3.83 -6.80
N PHE A 347 7.96 4.64 -5.77
CA PHE A 347 9.07 5.11 -4.95
C PHE A 347 9.70 3.91 -4.20
N PRO A 348 11.03 3.69 -4.23
CA PRO A 348 11.66 2.46 -3.73
C PRO A 348 11.44 2.11 -2.25
N THR A 349 11.00 3.08 -1.44
CA THR A 349 10.68 2.85 -0.02
C THR A 349 9.22 2.47 0.21
N CYS A 350 8.38 2.47 -0.82
CA CYS A 350 6.97 2.07 -0.72
C CYS A 350 6.76 0.57 -0.91
N ASN A 351 7.66 -0.14 -1.59
CA ASN A 351 7.43 -1.53 -1.95
C ASN A 351 8.73 -2.32 -2.05
N SER A 352 8.71 -3.57 -1.57
CA SER A 352 9.80 -4.53 -1.66
C SER A 352 9.24 -5.89 -2.08
N VAL A 353 9.92 -6.59 -3.00
CA VAL A 353 9.41 -7.85 -3.55
C VAL A 353 10.52 -8.87 -3.75
N THR A 354 10.15 -10.14 -3.59
CA THR A 354 10.91 -11.30 -4.03
C THR A 354 10.01 -12.30 -4.74
N TYR A 355 10.62 -13.06 -5.63
CA TYR A 355 10.00 -14.23 -6.27
C TYR A 355 10.75 -15.47 -5.80
N ALA A 356 10.04 -16.58 -5.68
CA ALA A 356 10.63 -17.86 -5.38
C ALA A 356 10.04 -18.94 -6.28
N PHE A 357 10.88 -19.91 -6.61
CA PHE A 357 10.48 -21.12 -7.30
C PHE A 357 10.27 -22.24 -6.29
N VAL A 358 9.12 -22.92 -6.36
CA VAL A 358 8.75 -24.02 -5.48
C VAL A 358 8.68 -25.31 -6.30
N GLU A 359 9.61 -26.24 -6.03
CA GLU A 359 9.66 -27.54 -6.70
C GLU A 359 9.95 -28.64 -5.68
N ASN A 360 9.12 -29.69 -5.67
CA ASN A 360 9.27 -30.85 -4.79
C ASN A 360 9.47 -30.47 -3.30
N GLY A 361 8.76 -29.42 -2.84
CA GLY A 361 8.87 -28.88 -1.48
C GLY A 361 10.09 -27.99 -1.22
N THR A 362 10.99 -27.83 -2.20
CA THR A 362 12.13 -26.92 -2.10
C THR A 362 11.74 -25.54 -2.59
N VAL A 363 11.99 -24.51 -1.78
CA VAL A 363 11.73 -23.10 -2.12
C VAL A 363 13.05 -22.41 -2.41
N THR A 364 13.21 -21.85 -3.61
CA THR A 364 14.42 -21.14 -4.03
C THR A 364 14.10 -19.69 -4.40
N PRO A 365 14.49 -18.70 -3.58
CA PRO A 365 14.37 -17.30 -3.92
C PRO A 365 15.19 -16.93 -5.17
N LEU A 366 14.57 -16.20 -6.10
CA LEU A 366 15.13 -15.86 -7.40
C LEU A 366 16.42 -15.02 -7.32
N PRO A 367 16.55 -14.03 -6.40
CA PRO A 367 17.80 -13.26 -6.28
C PRO A 367 19.03 -14.06 -5.84
N ARG A 368 18.85 -15.32 -5.40
CA ARG A 368 19.96 -16.24 -5.12
C ARG A 368 20.48 -16.94 -6.38
N ILE A 369 19.70 -16.94 -7.45
CA ILE A 369 20.03 -17.56 -8.75
C ILE A 369 20.48 -16.48 -9.75
N VAL A 370 19.79 -15.34 -9.75
CA VAL A 370 20.04 -14.22 -10.66
C VAL A 370 20.53 -13.02 -9.87
N ASN A 371 21.59 -12.37 -10.34
CA ASN A 371 22.12 -11.16 -9.71
C ASN A 371 21.27 -9.93 -10.07
N VAL A 372 20.08 -9.83 -9.47
CA VAL A 372 19.08 -8.80 -9.76
C VAL A 372 19.59 -7.38 -9.49
N TYR A 373 20.43 -7.20 -8.46
CA TYR A 373 20.88 -5.88 -8.02
C TYR A 373 21.76 -5.16 -9.05
N ASP A 374 22.60 -5.89 -9.79
CA ASP A 374 23.42 -5.28 -10.85
C ASP A 374 22.58 -4.81 -12.05
N TYR A 375 21.38 -5.36 -12.27
CA TYR A 375 20.49 -4.97 -13.37
C TYR A 375 19.55 -3.80 -13.01
N LEU A 376 19.16 -3.68 -11.74
CA LEU A 376 18.16 -2.68 -11.30
C LEU A 376 18.77 -1.43 -10.65
N ASP A 377 20.09 -1.34 -10.46
CA ASP A 377 20.73 -0.11 -9.95
C ASP A 377 20.78 0.96 -11.07
N TYR A 378 19.99 2.02 -10.94
CA TYR A 378 19.84 3.07 -11.96
C TYR A 378 20.76 4.28 -11.76
N ILE A 379 21.42 4.41 -10.60
CA ILE A 379 22.31 5.54 -10.30
C ILE A 379 23.78 5.22 -10.64
N THR A 380 24.14 3.94 -10.68
CA THR A 380 25.53 3.56 -10.94
C THR A 380 25.90 3.77 -12.42
N ASN A 381 26.87 4.66 -12.69
CA ASN A 381 27.54 4.82 -13.99
C ASN A 381 28.48 3.64 -14.24
N LYS A 382 27.88 2.46 -14.41
CA LYS A 382 28.58 1.23 -14.68
C LYS A 382 28.64 1.09 -16.21
N VAL A 383 29.79 1.43 -16.80
CA VAL A 383 30.16 1.00 -18.16
C VAL A 383 30.36 -0.52 -18.07
N MET A 384 29.27 -1.27 -18.07
CA MET A 384 29.29 -2.72 -17.93
C MET A 384 29.25 -3.37 -19.31
N PRO A 385 30.09 -4.36 -19.59
CA PRO A 385 30.11 -5.05 -20.88
C PRO A 385 28.88 -5.96 -21.02
N ASP A 386 28.25 -5.93 -22.20
CA ASP A 386 27.30 -6.92 -22.74
C ASP A 386 26.23 -7.47 -21.79
N TYR A 387 25.31 -6.62 -21.36
CA TYR A 387 23.98 -7.09 -20.96
C TYR A 387 23.05 -7.08 -22.17
N SER A 388 22.52 -8.25 -22.55
CA SER A 388 21.42 -8.33 -23.53
C SER A 388 20.23 -7.56 -22.95
N ALA A 389 19.80 -6.47 -23.60
CA ALA A 389 18.72 -5.58 -23.15
C ALA A 389 17.45 -6.33 -22.74
N GLU A 390 17.25 -7.51 -23.30
CA GLU A 390 16.20 -8.48 -23.05
C GLU A 390 16.13 -8.93 -21.58
N ILE A 391 17.26 -9.23 -20.94
CA ILE A 391 17.30 -9.64 -19.51
C ILE A 391 16.87 -8.48 -18.62
N LYS A 392 17.36 -7.27 -18.92
CA LYS A 392 16.98 -6.08 -18.16
C LYS A 392 15.48 -5.82 -18.27
N ILE A 393 14.91 -5.88 -19.47
CA ILE A 393 13.46 -5.72 -19.69
C ILE A 393 12.68 -6.78 -18.92
N ALA A 394 13.13 -8.03 -18.92
CA ALA A 394 12.49 -9.12 -18.21
C ALA A 394 12.52 -8.93 -16.68
N LEU A 395 13.67 -8.53 -16.11
CA LEU A 395 13.78 -8.21 -14.69
C LEU A 395 12.98 -6.96 -14.32
N GLU A 396 12.97 -5.91 -15.14
CA GLU A 396 12.09 -4.75 -14.93
C GLU A 396 10.61 -5.14 -14.96
N GLY A 397 10.25 -6.10 -15.81
CA GLY A 397 8.92 -6.69 -15.89
C GLY A 397 8.55 -7.46 -14.61
N LEU A 398 9.43 -8.31 -14.10
CA LEU A 398 9.21 -9.05 -12.84
C LEU A 398 9.10 -8.11 -11.64
N TRP A 399 10.01 -7.14 -11.51
CA TRP A 399 10.01 -6.16 -10.42
C TRP A 399 9.13 -4.94 -10.74
N SER A 400 7.95 -5.17 -11.33
CA SER A 400 6.91 -4.15 -11.52
C SER A 400 5.78 -4.30 -10.49
N SER A 401 5.18 -3.19 -10.08
CA SER A 401 4.00 -3.18 -9.19
C SER A 401 2.75 -3.81 -9.83
N SER A 402 2.70 -3.91 -11.16
CA SER A 402 1.60 -4.52 -11.90
C SER A 402 1.72 -6.04 -12.06
N THR A 403 2.85 -6.63 -11.69
CA THR A 403 3.10 -8.04 -11.97
C THR A 403 2.43 -8.93 -10.94
N ALA A 404 1.60 -9.86 -11.40
CA ALA A 404 1.04 -10.93 -10.58
C ALA A 404 1.84 -12.24 -10.73
N PRO A 405 2.02 -12.99 -9.64
CA PRO A 405 2.70 -14.28 -9.65
C PRO A 405 1.90 -15.30 -10.43
N GLY A 406 2.60 -16.22 -11.10
CA GLY A 406 1.99 -17.31 -11.84
C GLY A 406 1.16 -16.89 -13.05
N THR A 407 1.38 -15.68 -13.57
CA THR A 407 0.80 -15.27 -14.86
C THR A 407 1.73 -15.63 -16.00
N ALA A 408 1.18 -15.78 -17.20
CA ALA A 408 2.00 -16.04 -18.40
C ALA A 408 3.05 -14.93 -18.64
N LYS A 409 2.77 -13.68 -18.24
CA LYS A 409 3.73 -12.59 -18.30
C LYS A 409 4.91 -12.84 -17.36
N SER A 410 4.64 -13.02 -16.06
CA SER A 410 5.73 -13.19 -15.08
C SER A 410 6.54 -14.46 -15.35
N ALA A 411 5.92 -15.53 -15.83
CA ALA A 411 6.63 -16.72 -16.25
C ALA A 411 7.50 -16.53 -17.51
N ARG A 412 7.05 -15.74 -18.50
CA ARG A 412 7.90 -15.36 -19.65
C ARG A 412 9.07 -14.48 -19.24
N ASP A 413 8.84 -13.48 -18.40
CA ASP A 413 9.87 -12.59 -17.89
C ASP A 413 10.93 -13.41 -17.10
N LEU A 414 10.49 -14.38 -16.30
CA LEU A 414 11.39 -15.30 -15.61
C LEU A 414 12.14 -16.22 -16.59
N GLN A 415 11.45 -16.84 -17.53
CA GLN A 415 12.09 -17.70 -18.53
C GLN A 415 13.16 -16.95 -19.31
N MET A 416 12.88 -15.73 -19.75
CA MET A 416 13.84 -14.87 -20.44
C MET A 416 15.05 -14.51 -19.56
N SER A 417 14.82 -14.24 -18.27
CA SER A 417 15.89 -14.02 -17.30
C SER A 417 16.75 -15.28 -17.05
N CYS A 418 16.13 -16.47 -17.08
CA CYS A 418 16.78 -17.76 -16.80
C CYS A 418 17.44 -18.41 -18.02
N GLN A 419 16.97 -18.14 -19.24
CA GLN A 419 17.58 -18.61 -20.49
C GLN A 419 19.01 -18.07 -20.64
N ALA A 420 19.28 -16.88 -20.11
CA ALA A 420 20.63 -16.32 -20.02
C ALA A 420 21.55 -17.08 -19.05
N CYS A 421 21.00 -17.92 -18.16
CA CYS A 421 21.72 -18.70 -17.16
C CYS A 421 21.73 -20.22 -17.44
N GLY A 422 21.23 -20.67 -18.59
CA GLY A 422 21.30 -22.09 -19.02
C GLY A 422 20.21 -23.02 -18.45
N PHE A 423 19.10 -22.49 -17.95
CA PHE A 423 17.93 -23.30 -17.53
C PHE A 423 16.98 -23.53 -18.72
N GLU A 424 17.15 -24.64 -19.44
CA GLU A 424 16.39 -24.94 -20.68
C GLU A 424 15.20 -25.93 -20.52
N SER A 425 14.79 -26.35 -19.33
CA SER A 425 13.92 -27.53 -19.21
C SER A 425 12.42 -27.32 -18.89
N LEU A 426 11.94 -26.09 -18.65
CA LEU A 426 10.56 -25.86 -18.20
C LEU A 426 9.74 -24.97 -19.14
N SER A 427 8.48 -25.35 -19.38
CA SER A 427 7.52 -24.54 -20.12
C SER A 427 7.05 -23.32 -19.30
N ILE A 428 6.54 -22.29 -19.98
CA ILE A 428 5.99 -21.08 -19.34
C ILE A 428 4.88 -21.44 -18.34
N GLY A 429 4.05 -22.43 -18.65
CA GLY A 429 2.99 -22.90 -17.75
C GLY A 429 3.55 -23.51 -16.46
N GLU A 430 4.56 -24.38 -16.57
CA GLU A 430 5.20 -24.99 -15.40
C GLU A 430 5.94 -23.97 -14.54
N ILE A 431 6.57 -22.98 -15.17
CA ILE A 431 7.21 -21.87 -14.45
C ILE A 431 6.16 -21.05 -13.71
N ALA A 432 5.04 -20.73 -14.36
CA ALA A 432 3.93 -20.00 -13.75
C ALA A 432 3.37 -20.74 -12.52
N ASP A 433 3.21 -22.07 -12.62
CA ASP A 433 2.65 -22.90 -11.54
C ASP A 433 3.53 -23.03 -10.31
N ARG A 434 4.84 -22.94 -10.51
CA ARG A 434 5.83 -23.13 -9.45
C ARG A 434 6.34 -21.81 -8.88
N MET A 435 6.04 -20.69 -9.53
CA MET A 435 6.47 -19.38 -9.08
C MET A 435 5.52 -18.80 -8.03
N LYS A 436 6.08 -18.42 -6.89
CA LYS A 436 5.41 -17.70 -5.81
C LYS A 436 6.05 -16.32 -5.63
N MET A 437 5.28 -15.35 -5.16
CA MET A 437 5.76 -14.00 -4.88
C MET A 437 5.53 -13.63 -3.41
N ILE A 438 6.48 -12.94 -2.80
CA ILE A 438 6.28 -12.25 -1.53
C ILE A 438 6.56 -10.77 -1.78
N MET A 439 5.51 -9.96 -1.67
CA MET A 439 5.55 -8.52 -1.80
C MET A 439 5.24 -7.88 -0.45
N LEU A 440 5.85 -6.72 -0.21
CA LEU A 440 5.54 -5.85 0.91
C LEU A 440 5.16 -4.49 0.32
N GLN A 441 4.01 -3.97 0.73
CA GLN A 441 3.52 -2.66 0.30
C GLN A 441 3.20 -1.81 1.52
N ASP A 442 3.96 -0.73 1.71
CA ASP A 442 3.65 0.27 2.74
C ASP A 442 2.82 1.42 2.14
N PHE A 443 1.84 1.89 2.90
CA PHE A 443 1.01 3.03 2.56
C PHE A 443 1.18 4.13 3.60
N MET A 444 1.03 5.37 3.16
CA MET A 444 1.19 6.54 4.02
C MET A 444 -0.13 6.89 4.68
N ASP A 445 -0.04 7.30 5.94
CA ASP A 445 -1.13 7.85 6.75
C ASP A 445 -0.92 9.36 6.99
N PRO A 446 -1.82 10.06 7.67
CA PRO A 446 -1.65 11.48 7.94
C PRO A 446 -0.38 11.84 8.72
N TYR A 447 0.27 10.92 9.42
CA TYR A 447 1.53 11.15 10.14
C TYR A 447 2.77 10.98 9.24
N THR A 448 2.70 10.10 8.26
CA THR A 448 3.83 9.69 7.39
C THR A 448 3.73 10.19 5.95
N PHE A 449 2.64 10.86 5.59
CA PHE A 449 2.39 11.40 4.25
C PHE A 449 3.59 12.16 3.69
N ASN A 450 4.14 11.68 2.59
CA ASN A 450 5.30 12.27 1.93
C ASN A 450 4.96 12.55 0.46
N GLN A 451 4.94 13.83 0.08
CA GLN A 451 4.59 14.25 -1.27
C GLN A 451 5.51 13.62 -2.33
N LYS A 452 6.80 13.43 -2.05
CA LYS A 452 7.74 12.82 -3.02
C LYS A 452 7.34 11.39 -3.39
N ASN A 453 6.85 10.62 -2.41
CA ASN A 453 6.38 9.26 -2.61
C ASN A 453 5.04 9.27 -3.36
N LEU A 454 4.17 10.22 -3.03
CA LEU A 454 2.88 10.40 -3.69
C LEU A 454 3.02 10.67 -5.18
N MET A 455 3.94 11.57 -5.55
CA MET A 455 4.19 11.95 -6.95
C MET A 455 4.64 10.76 -7.82
N LYS A 456 5.09 9.65 -7.22
CA LYS A 456 5.48 8.43 -7.93
C LYS A 456 4.59 7.23 -7.59
N CYS A 457 3.42 7.48 -7.04
CA CYS A 457 2.44 6.43 -6.77
C CYS A 457 1.87 5.92 -8.09
N CYS A 458 1.70 4.61 -8.23
CA CYS A 458 1.12 3.97 -9.41
C CYS A 458 -0.14 3.14 -9.07
N LYS A 459 -0.67 3.32 -7.86
CA LYS A 459 -1.86 2.64 -7.35
C LYS A 459 -2.91 3.71 -7.14
N GLU A 460 -3.94 3.72 -7.97
CA GLU A 460 -4.85 4.86 -8.08
C GLU A 460 -6.30 4.41 -8.00
N PHE A 461 -7.14 5.16 -7.28
CA PHE A 461 -8.58 4.98 -7.32
C PHE A 461 -9.12 5.60 -8.60
N LEU A 462 -9.81 4.81 -9.39
CA LEU A 462 -10.46 5.23 -10.62
C LEU A 462 -11.90 5.64 -10.31
N LEU A 463 -12.29 6.84 -10.74
CA LEU A 463 -13.57 7.44 -10.42
C LEU A 463 -14.31 7.88 -11.69
N PRO A 464 -15.65 7.99 -11.66
CA PRO A 464 -16.42 8.52 -12.77
C PRO A 464 -15.88 9.88 -13.25
N GLY A 465 -15.74 10.06 -14.56
CA GLY A 465 -15.14 11.26 -15.17
C GLY A 465 -13.61 11.21 -15.28
N GLY A 466 -13.03 10.02 -15.16
CA GLY A 466 -11.63 9.72 -15.49
C GLY A 466 -10.60 10.12 -14.45
N LYS A 467 -11.01 10.62 -13.27
CA LYS A 467 -10.06 10.93 -12.19
C LYS A 467 -9.39 9.66 -11.69
N GLN A 468 -8.06 9.66 -11.66
CA GLN A 468 -7.23 8.59 -11.10
C GLN A 468 -6.43 9.16 -9.93
N VAL A 469 -6.87 8.89 -8.71
CA VAL A 469 -6.32 9.54 -7.51
C VAL A 469 -5.41 8.57 -6.77
N PRO A 470 -4.14 8.91 -6.51
CA PRO A 470 -3.23 8.03 -5.77
C PRO A 470 -3.79 7.53 -4.44
N PHE A 471 -3.57 6.26 -4.15
CA PHE A 471 -4.17 5.54 -3.03
C PHE A 471 -4.02 6.27 -1.69
N CYS A 472 -2.81 6.75 -1.37
CA CYS A 472 -2.56 7.44 -0.10
C CYS A 472 -3.28 8.79 -0.05
N ALA A 473 -3.27 9.58 -1.13
CA ALA A 473 -4.03 10.84 -1.18
C ALA A 473 -5.53 10.59 -1.04
N TYR A 474 -6.08 9.64 -1.81
CA TYR A 474 -7.50 9.31 -1.76
C TYR A 474 -7.98 9.06 -0.32
N ASN A 475 -7.19 8.32 0.46
CA ASN A 475 -7.56 7.89 1.82
C ASN A 475 -7.19 8.87 2.94
N THR A 476 -6.38 9.92 2.71
CA THR A 476 -5.81 10.73 3.83
C THR A 476 -6.08 12.22 3.78
N ILE A 477 -6.41 12.80 2.61
CA ILE A 477 -6.49 14.27 2.48
C ILE A 477 -7.90 14.82 2.23
N GLY A 478 -8.92 13.97 2.11
CA GLY A 478 -10.32 14.41 1.92
C GLY A 478 -10.99 13.94 0.63
N TYR A 479 -10.23 13.37 -0.31
CA TYR A 479 -10.75 12.88 -1.59
C TYR A 479 -11.83 11.80 -1.40
N ARG A 480 -11.58 10.79 -0.55
CA ARG A 480 -12.56 9.73 -0.25
C ARG A 480 -13.88 10.31 0.27
N GLN A 481 -13.81 11.24 1.21
CA GLN A 481 -15.00 11.85 1.81
C GLN A 481 -15.82 12.61 0.76
N GLN A 482 -15.17 13.45 -0.05
CA GLN A 482 -15.82 14.20 -1.13
C GLN A 482 -16.41 13.28 -2.22
N ALA A 483 -15.68 12.22 -2.61
CA ALA A 483 -16.15 11.26 -3.60
C ALA A 483 -17.36 10.48 -3.09
N ARG A 484 -17.32 10.02 -1.83
CA ARG A 484 -18.43 9.28 -1.19
C ARG A 484 -19.68 10.12 -1.08
N GLU A 485 -19.58 11.35 -0.60
CA GLU A 485 -20.72 12.25 -0.49
C GLU A 485 -21.42 12.43 -1.84
N GLN A 486 -20.65 12.66 -2.91
CA GLN A 486 -21.18 12.76 -4.27
C GLN A 486 -21.82 11.44 -4.73
N LEU A 487 -21.13 10.31 -4.58
CA LEU A 487 -21.63 9.00 -5.02
C LEU A 487 -22.89 8.58 -4.27
N GLU A 488 -22.96 8.82 -2.96
CA GLU A 488 -24.13 8.52 -2.12
C GLU A 488 -25.33 9.38 -2.50
N ALA A 489 -25.11 10.66 -2.80
CA ALA A 489 -26.16 11.55 -3.28
C ALA A 489 -26.82 11.04 -4.58
N LEU A 490 -26.11 10.26 -5.41
CA LEU A 490 -26.65 9.67 -6.65
C LEU A 490 -27.38 8.34 -6.44
N GLU A 491 -27.31 7.71 -5.25
CA GLU A 491 -27.79 6.34 -5.06
C GLU A 491 -29.31 6.21 -5.26
N TRP A 492 -30.09 7.24 -4.94
CA TRP A 492 -31.53 7.25 -5.21
C TRP A 492 -31.82 7.20 -6.72
N GLU A 493 -31.09 7.97 -7.52
CA GLU A 493 -31.24 7.97 -8.98
C GLU A 493 -30.81 6.64 -9.60
N ARG A 494 -29.73 6.01 -9.08
CA ARG A 494 -29.33 4.65 -9.50
C ARG A 494 -30.44 3.64 -9.22
N LYS A 495 -31.05 3.69 -8.03
CA LYS A 495 -32.17 2.81 -7.66
C LYS A 495 -33.37 3.00 -8.57
N LEU A 496 -33.69 4.25 -8.92
CA LEU A 496 -34.77 4.55 -9.86
C LEU A 496 -34.46 3.99 -11.25
N ALA A 497 -33.26 4.24 -11.77
CA ALA A 497 -32.81 3.73 -13.07
C ALA A 497 -32.88 2.18 -13.13
N ARG A 498 -32.38 1.50 -12.09
CA ARG A 498 -32.48 0.03 -11.95
C ARG A 498 -33.93 -0.46 -11.94
N LYS A 499 -34.81 0.20 -11.17
CA LYS A 499 -36.24 -0.16 -11.08
C LYS A 499 -36.97 0.01 -12.41
N GLU A 500 -36.60 1.04 -13.17
CA GLU A 500 -37.21 1.35 -14.47
C GLU A 500 -36.55 0.61 -15.64
N GLY A 501 -35.44 -0.10 -15.41
CA GLY A 501 -34.67 -0.77 -16.46
C GLY A 501 -34.04 0.19 -17.46
N LYS A 502 -33.73 1.43 -17.03
CA LYS A 502 -33.12 2.46 -17.87
C LYS A 502 -31.61 2.59 -17.58
N PRO A 503 -30.78 2.89 -18.59
CA PRO A 503 -29.37 3.20 -18.37
C PRO A 503 -29.20 4.42 -17.46
N PHE A 504 -28.24 4.35 -16.54
CA PHE A 504 -27.91 5.47 -15.67
C PHE A 504 -27.01 6.47 -16.41
N GLN A 505 -27.30 7.77 -16.24
CA GLN A 505 -26.46 8.83 -16.78
C GLN A 505 -25.26 9.07 -15.86
N VAL A 506 -24.07 8.64 -16.30
CA VAL A 506 -22.82 8.82 -15.55
C VAL A 506 -22.51 10.30 -15.34
N ARG A 507 -22.19 10.66 -14.08
CA ARG A 507 -21.76 12.01 -13.71
C ARG A 507 -20.32 12.00 -13.22
N PRO A 508 -19.45 12.89 -13.72
CA PRO A 508 -18.08 13.04 -13.22
C PRO A 508 -18.04 13.40 -11.74
N ILE A 509 -17.10 12.82 -11.00
CA ILE A 509 -16.76 13.25 -9.63
C ILE A 509 -15.82 14.46 -9.70
N THR A 510 -16.10 15.44 -8.85
CA THR A 510 -15.31 16.68 -8.77
C THR A 510 -14.73 16.87 -7.37
N PHE A 511 -13.66 17.63 -7.26
CA PHE A 511 -12.99 17.88 -5.98
C PHE A 511 -12.77 19.37 -5.77
N SER A 512 -12.93 19.81 -4.52
CA SER A 512 -12.72 21.18 -4.11
C SER A 512 -11.94 21.20 -2.79
N PHE A 513 -10.68 21.65 -2.86
CA PHE A 513 -9.86 21.86 -1.68
C PHE A 513 -9.72 23.36 -1.39
N PRO A 514 -9.63 23.76 -0.11
CA PRO A 514 -9.39 25.14 0.27
C PRO A 514 -8.10 25.63 -0.38
N ARG A 515 -8.17 26.77 -1.08
CA ARG A 515 -6.97 27.43 -1.59
C ARG A 515 -6.30 28.15 -0.43
N GLU A 516 -4.99 27.98 -0.28
CA GLU A 516 -4.26 28.95 0.52
C GLU A 516 -4.44 30.32 -0.14
N PRO A 517 -4.79 31.38 0.61
CA PRO A 517 -4.82 32.72 0.05
C PRO A 517 -3.43 32.98 -0.54
N LYS A 518 -3.38 33.36 -1.83
CA LYS A 518 -2.12 33.77 -2.47
C LYS A 518 -1.52 34.89 -1.61
N ALA A 519 -0.34 34.64 -1.07
CA ALA A 519 0.43 35.60 -0.29
C ALA A 519 0.80 36.83 -1.12
#